data_AF-A0A915IT32-F1
#
_entry.id   AF-A0A915IT32-F1
#
_cell.length_a   1.000
_cell.length_b   1.000
_cell.length_c   1.000
_cell.angle_alpha   90.00
_cell.angle_beta   90.00
_cell.angle_gamma   90.00
#
_symmetry.space_group_name_H-M   'P 1'
#
loop_
_entity.id
_entity.type
_entity.pdbx_description
1 polymer ?
#
loop_
_entity_poly.entity_id
_entity_poly.type
_entity_poly.pdbx_seq_one_letter_code
_entity_poly.pdbx_strand_id
1 'polypeptide(L)'
;MVCSITKCLAIDCEFVGVGQDGKDDMLARVSIVNLYGDCVYDKYVAPVEEVIDYRTAISGVRQENLVNAEKLKVVQKEVGDLIQGHILVGHNIKKDLQMLFLSHPKKDLRDTSKYRPFRVAARTKWPSLKKLAGLILGVVIQTGEHDSVRLQFFLLFR
;
A
#
# COMPACT_ATOMS: atom_id res chain seq x y z
N MET A 1 11.10 18.21 11.76
CA MET A 1 9.77 17.76 12.22
C MET A 1 9.88 16.28 12.53
N VAL A 2 9.68 15.87 13.77
CA VAL A 2 9.65 14.44 14.13
C VAL A 2 8.29 13.92 13.65
N CYS A 3 8.27 13.05 12.64
CA CYS A 3 7.03 12.37 12.25
C CYS A 3 6.63 11.44 13.39
N SER A 4 5.67 11.86 14.21
CA SER A 4 5.16 11.04 15.31
C SER A 4 4.29 9.91 14.78
N ILE A 5 4.47 8.71 15.31
CA ILE A 5 3.54 7.60 15.11
C ILE A 5 2.20 7.95 15.77
N THR A 6 1.10 7.72 15.04
CA THR A 6 -0.27 7.99 15.51
C THR A 6 -1.03 6.69 15.74
N LYS A 7 -2.11 6.74 16.52
CA LYS A 7 -2.98 5.58 16.79
C LYS A 7 -3.50 4.87 15.53
N CYS A 8 -3.76 5.63 14.47
CA CYS A 8 -4.14 5.09 13.18
C CYS A 8 -2.95 5.19 12.23
N LEU A 9 -2.66 4.10 11.54
CA LEU A 9 -1.66 4.02 10.48
C LEU A 9 -2.36 3.53 9.22
N ALA A 10 -1.96 4.08 8.10
CA ALA A 10 -2.41 3.60 6.81
C ALA A 10 -1.24 2.89 6.13
N ILE A 11 -1.51 1.79 5.42
CA ILE A 11 -0.53 0.97 4.71
C ILE A 11 -0.95 0.83 3.25
N ASP A 12 0.04 0.85 2.37
CA ASP A 12 -0.10 0.51 0.96
C ASP A 12 1.15 -0.24 0.50
N CYS A 13 0.96 -1.22 -0.37
CA CYS A 13 2.03 -2.03 -0.92
C CYS A 13 1.99 -1.97 -2.43
N GLU A 14 3.16 -1.85 -3.03
CA GLU A 14 3.33 -1.94 -4.48
C GLU A 14 3.92 -3.29 -4.86
N PHE A 15 3.44 -3.82 -5.98
CA PHE A 15 3.75 -5.17 -6.43
C PHE A 15 4.33 -5.16 -7.84
N VAL A 16 5.26 -6.07 -8.07
CA VAL A 16 5.78 -6.43 -9.40
C VAL A 16 5.29 -7.82 -9.79
N GLY A 17 5.35 -8.11 -11.08
CA GLY A 17 4.98 -9.38 -11.69
C GLY A 17 6.15 -10.35 -11.79
N VAL A 18 5.95 -11.56 -11.28
CA VAL A 18 6.89 -12.69 -11.35
C VAL A 18 6.21 -13.93 -11.95
N GLY A 19 6.94 -15.05 -12.04
CA GLY A 19 6.45 -16.28 -12.65
C GLY A 19 6.51 -16.24 -14.18
N GLN A 20 6.11 -17.34 -14.85
CA GLN A 20 6.30 -17.51 -16.30
C GLN A 20 5.61 -16.44 -17.17
N ASP A 21 4.55 -15.82 -16.68
CA ASP A 21 3.75 -14.83 -17.41
C ASP A 21 3.65 -13.47 -16.70
N GLY A 22 4.43 -13.25 -15.64
CA GLY A 22 4.44 -12.00 -14.87
C GLY A 22 3.13 -11.70 -14.13
N LYS A 23 2.21 -12.66 -14.00
CA LYS A 23 0.91 -12.43 -13.35
C LYS A 23 0.97 -12.56 -11.84
N ASP A 24 1.90 -13.35 -11.33
CA ASP A 24 2.04 -13.54 -9.88
C ASP A 24 2.57 -12.27 -9.23
N ASP A 25 1.94 -11.86 -8.13
CA ASP A 25 2.34 -10.67 -7.40
C ASP A 25 3.55 -10.99 -6.51
N MET A 26 4.57 -10.13 -6.56
CA MET A 26 5.65 -10.10 -5.58
C MET A 26 5.74 -8.70 -4.98
N LEU A 27 5.89 -8.62 -3.64
CA LEU A 27 6.03 -7.35 -2.94
C LEU A 27 7.30 -6.64 -3.38
N ALA A 28 7.18 -5.36 -3.73
CA ALA A 28 8.30 -4.55 -4.22
C ALA A 28 8.51 -3.26 -3.42
N ARG A 29 7.45 -2.72 -2.80
CA ARG A 29 7.55 -1.56 -1.90
C ARG A 29 6.45 -1.61 -0.86
N VAL A 30 6.75 -1.11 0.34
CA VAL A 30 5.77 -0.90 1.39
C VAL A 30 5.90 0.53 1.89
N SER A 31 4.77 1.22 1.97
CA SER A 31 4.69 2.54 2.54
C SER A 31 3.67 2.57 3.67
N ILE A 32 3.99 3.27 4.75
CA ILE A 32 3.09 3.50 5.89
C ILE A 32 3.12 4.98 6.22
N VAL A 33 1.94 5.56 6.41
CA VAL A 33 1.80 6.96 6.84
C VAL A 33 0.95 7.05 8.10
N ASN A 34 1.20 8.10 8.88
CA ASN A 34 0.41 8.42 10.07
C ASN A 34 -0.89 9.18 9.70
N LEU A 35 -1.73 9.47 10.70
CA LEU A 35 -3.01 10.16 10.52
C LEU A 35 -2.87 11.57 9.90
N TYR A 36 -1.69 12.19 10.01
CA TYR A 36 -1.39 13.50 9.41
C TYR A 36 -0.96 13.39 7.93
N GLY A 37 -0.86 12.17 7.41
CA GLY A 37 -0.38 11.89 6.07
C GLY A 37 1.14 11.97 5.94
N ASP A 38 1.88 12.01 7.05
CA ASP A 38 3.34 11.97 7.01
C ASP A 38 3.82 10.54 6.91
N CYS A 39 4.75 10.31 5.98
CA CYS A 39 5.35 9.00 5.79
C CYS A 39 6.24 8.64 6.97
N VAL A 40 5.91 7.52 7.63
CA VAL A 40 6.63 7.01 8.80
C VAL A 40 7.45 5.77 8.48
N TYR A 41 7.19 5.13 7.33
CA TYR A 41 7.95 4.00 6.83
C TYR A 41 7.80 3.94 5.30
N ASP A 42 8.91 3.81 4.58
CA ASP A 42 8.91 3.64 3.13
C ASP A 42 10.16 2.88 2.71
N LYS A 43 9.99 1.64 2.24
CA LYS A 43 11.10 0.79 1.80
C LYS A 43 10.73 -0.02 0.57
N TYR A 44 11.70 -0.14 -0.34
CA TYR A 44 11.67 -1.14 -1.40
C TYR A 44 12.10 -2.51 -0.85
N VAL A 45 11.58 -3.57 -1.46
CA VAL A 45 11.80 -4.96 -1.06
C VAL A 45 12.57 -5.69 -2.16
N ALA A 46 13.68 -6.34 -1.79
CA ALA A 46 14.48 -7.11 -2.72
C ALA A 46 13.66 -8.29 -3.31
N PRO A 47 13.70 -8.48 -4.63
CA PRO A 47 13.03 -9.59 -5.28
C PRO A 47 13.67 -10.91 -4.88
N VAL A 48 12.84 -11.94 -4.69
CA VAL A 48 13.28 -13.33 -4.46
C VAL A 48 13.19 -14.20 -5.71
N GLU A 49 12.51 -13.68 -6.74
CA GLU A 49 12.33 -14.28 -8.06
C GLU A 49 12.62 -13.23 -9.14
N GLU A 50 12.86 -13.68 -10.38
CA GLU A 50 13.04 -12.77 -11.51
C GLU A 50 11.77 -11.96 -11.75
N VAL A 51 11.94 -10.63 -11.84
CA VAL A 51 10.84 -9.71 -12.15
C VAL A 51 10.62 -9.67 -13.65
N ILE A 52 9.45 -10.14 -14.10
CA ILE A 52 9.05 -10.16 -15.50
C ILE A 52 8.33 -8.86 -15.89
N ASP A 53 7.53 -8.30 -14.98
CA ASP A 53 6.81 -7.05 -15.23
C ASP A 53 6.87 -6.13 -14.00
N TYR A 54 7.53 -4.99 -14.13
CA TYR A 54 7.62 -4.01 -13.02
C TYR A 54 6.32 -3.25 -12.76
N ARG A 55 5.38 -3.26 -13.72
CA ARG A 55 4.09 -2.55 -13.63
C ARG A 55 4.24 -1.06 -13.31
N THR A 56 5.36 -0.46 -13.74
CA THR A 56 5.82 0.88 -13.35
C THR A 56 4.77 1.97 -13.54
N ALA A 57 3.90 1.87 -14.56
CA ALA A 57 2.83 2.84 -14.79
C ALA A 57 1.82 2.93 -13.63
N ILE A 58 1.70 1.87 -12.84
CA ILE A 58 0.80 1.78 -11.68
C ILE A 58 1.61 1.82 -10.38
N SER A 59 2.68 1.03 -10.29
CA SER A 59 3.46 0.82 -9.06
C SER A 59 4.52 1.89 -8.80
N GLY A 60 4.95 2.61 -9.84
CA GLY A 60 6.13 3.48 -9.79
C GLY A 60 7.46 2.74 -9.52
N VAL A 61 7.45 1.40 -9.44
CA VAL A 61 8.66 0.60 -9.17
C VAL A 61 9.46 0.43 -10.47
N ARG A 62 10.78 0.61 -10.36
CA ARG A 62 11.76 0.41 -11.41
C ARG A 62 12.85 -0.57 -10.95
N GLN A 63 13.60 -1.12 -11.91
CA GLN A 63 14.67 -2.07 -11.63
C GLN A 63 15.71 -1.51 -10.66
N GLU A 64 16.11 -0.26 -10.86
CA GLU A 64 17.07 0.47 -10.01
C GLU A 64 16.58 0.65 -8.57
N ASN A 65 15.27 0.67 -8.33
CA ASN A 65 14.74 0.76 -6.96
C ASN A 65 14.93 -0.55 -6.19
N LEU A 66 15.01 -1.67 -6.90
CA LEU A 66 15.14 -3.00 -6.32
C LEU A 66 16.62 -3.39 -6.12
N VAL A 67 17.56 -2.65 -6.71
CA VAL A 67 18.99 -2.84 -6.50
C VAL A 67 19.34 -2.51 -5.05
N ASN A 68 19.87 -3.48 -4.32
CA ASN A 68 20.18 -3.37 -2.88
C ASN A 68 18.97 -3.02 -2.00
N ALA A 69 17.74 -3.27 -2.47
CA ALA A 69 16.54 -3.13 -1.67
C ALA A 69 16.54 -4.08 -0.47
N GLU A 70 15.67 -3.84 0.51
CA GLU A 70 15.73 -4.60 1.75
C GLU A 70 15.10 -5.98 1.64
N LYS A 71 15.69 -6.95 2.34
CA LYS A 71 15.16 -8.32 2.36
C LYS A 71 13.76 -8.32 2.97
N LEU A 72 12.84 -9.07 2.36
CA LEU A 72 11.46 -9.21 2.83
C LEU A 72 11.36 -9.50 4.34
N LYS A 73 12.22 -10.38 4.87
CA LYS A 73 12.23 -10.73 6.30
C LYS A 73 12.51 -9.53 7.23
N VAL A 74 13.37 -8.60 6.80
CA VAL A 74 13.66 -7.37 7.55
C VAL A 74 12.43 -6.47 7.53
N VAL A 75 11.90 -6.21 6.33
CA VAL A 75 10.71 -5.38 6.13
C VAL A 75 9.50 -5.93 6.87
N GLN A 76 9.26 -7.24 6.81
CA GLN A 76 8.19 -7.92 7.55
C GLN A 76 8.29 -7.66 9.05
N LYS A 77 9.49 -7.80 9.63
CA LYS A 77 9.71 -7.58 11.05
C LYS A 77 9.45 -6.12 11.42
N GLU A 78 10.03 -5.19 10.68
CA GLU A 78 9.90 -3.75 10.95
C GLU A 78 8.45 -3.28 10.81
N VAL A 79 7.74 -3.72 9.77
CA VAL A 79 6.32 -3.41 9.58
C VAL A 79 5.49 -4.04 10.68
N GLY A 80 5.73 -5.31 11.03
CA GLY A 80 5.03 -6.01 12.11
C GLY A 80 5.16 -5.30 13.46
N ASP A 81 6.39 -4.91 13.82
CA ASP A 81 6.70 -4.16 15.04
C ASP A 81 6.00 -2.78 15.03
N LEU A 82 5.98 -2.10 13.87
CA LEU A 82 5.39 -0.76 13.71
C LEU A 82 3.87 -0.76 13.82
N ILE A 83 3.18 -1.71 13.17
CA ILE A 83 1.71 -1.73 13.15
C ILE A 83 1.10 -2.31 14.42
N GLN A 84 1.89 -2.97 15.27
CA GLN A 84 1.41 -3.60 16.49
C GLN A 84 0.71 -2.58 17.41
N GLY A 85 -0.52 -2.88 17.81
CA GLY A 85 -1.32 -2.01 18.70
C GLY A 85 -1.99 -0.80 18.02
N HIS A 86 -1.84 -0.64 16.71
CA HIS A 86 -2.42 0.46 15.93
C HIS A 86 -3.67 0.04 15.17
N ILE A 87 -4.53 1.01 14.84
CA ILE A 87 -5.59 0.80 13.86
C ILE A 87 -4.96 0.89 12.47
N LEU A 88 -5.08 -0.16 11.68
CA LEU A 88 -4.48 -0.25 10.35
C LEU A 88 -5.55 -0.03 9.28
N VAL A 89 -5.32 0.96 8.42
CA VAL A 89 -6.21 1.32 7.32
C VAL A 89 -5.54 1.03 5.98
N GLY A 90 -6.27 0.50 5.02
CA GLY A 90 -5.75 0.19 3.69
C GLY A 90 -6.86 0.04 2.66
N HIS A 91 -6.49 -0.24 1.41
CA HIS A 91 -7.42 -0.50 0.33
C HIS A 91 -7.20 -1.90 -0.22
N ASN A 92 -8.12 -2.83 0.06
CA ASN A 92 -7.89 -4.26 -0.13
C ASN A 92 -6.73 -4.80 0.75
N ILE A 93 -6.64 -4.25 1.97
CA ILE A 93 -5.60 -4.51 3.00
C ILE A 93 -5.25 -5.98 3.26
N LYS A 94 -6.17 -6.90 2.95
CA LYS A 94 -5.91 -8.33 3.05
C LYS A 94 -4.78 -8.77 2.12
N LYS A 95 -4.74 -8.24 0.88
CA LYS A 95 -3.69 -8.55 -0.09
C LYS A 95 -2.32 -8.11 0.44
N ASP A 96 -2.23 -6.88 0.94
CA ASP A 96 -1.00 -6.30 1.48
C ASP A 96 -0.44 -7.12 2.64
N LEU A 97 -1.29 -7.45 3.62
CA LEU A 97 -0.90 -8.26 4.77
C LEU A 97 -0.52 -9.69 4.38
N GLN A 98 -1.19 -10.29 3.39
CA GLN A 98 -0.82 -11.61 2.87
C GLN A 98 0.58 -11.60 2.25
N MET A 99 0.88 -10.59 1.43
CA MET A 99 2.20 -10.46 0.78
C MET A 99 3.33 -10.12 1.76
N LEU A 100 2.99 -9.50 2.88
CA LEU A 100 3.90 -9.28 4.00
C LEU A 100 4.02 -10.49 4.94
N PHE A 101 3.22 -11.54 4.75
CA PHE A 101 3.10 -12.66 5.69
C PHE A 101 2.78 -12.20 7.12
N LEU A 102 1.88 -11.21 7.24
CA LEU A 102 1.43 -10.63 8.50
C LEU A 102 -0.07 -10.84 8.70
N SER A 103 -0.49 -10.73 9.96
CA SER A 103 -1.90 -10.68 10.34
C SER A 103 -2.12 -9.52 11.30
N HIS A 104 -3.34 -9.00 11.33
CA HIS A 104 -3.72 -7.89 12.21
C HIS A 104 -5.09 -8.16 12.84
N PRO A 105 -5.36 -7.71 14.09
CA PRO A 105 -6.66 -7.91 14.71
C PRO A 105 -7.80 -7.34 13.88
N LYS A 106 -8.83 -8.14 13.60
CA LYS A 106 -9.98 -7.73 12.77
C LYS A 106 -10.67 -6.46 13.26
N LYS A 107 -10.74 -6.26 14.58
CA LYS A 107 -11.34 -5.07 15.21
C LYS A 107 -10.56 -3.78 14.90
N ASP A 108 -9.27 -3.90 14.58
CA ASP A 108 -8.35 -2.80 14.33
C ASP A 108 -8.03 -2.65 12.83
N LEU A 109 -8.70 -3.40 11.95
CA LEU A 109 -8.59 -3.27 10.50
C LEU A 109 -9.69 -2.38 9.91
N ARG A 110 -9.31 -1.47 9.01
CA ARG A 110 -10.24 -0.67 8.20
C ARG A 110 -9.86 -0.84 6.73
N ASP A 111 -10.80 -1.34 5.94
CA ASP A 111 -10.59 -1.61 4.52
C ASP A 111 -11.52 -0.71 3.69
N THR A 112 -10.95 0.29 3.04
CA THR A 112 -11.71 1.29 2.27
C THR A 112 -12.41 0.67 1.06
N SER A 113 -11.87 -0.40 0.47
CA SER A 113 -12.52 -1.14 -0.62
C SER A 113 -13.84 -1.79 -0.16
N LYS A 114 -13.96 -2.07 1.15
CA LYS A 114 -15.14 -2.66 1.79
C LYS A 114 -15.99 -1.65 2.54
N TYR A 115 -15.67 -0.37 2.49
CA TYR A 115 -16.47 0.65 3.16
C TYR A 115 -17.75 0.93 2.36
N ARG A 116 -18.92 0.72 3.00
CA ARG A 116 -20.23 0.80 2.31
C ARG A 116 -20.47 2.15 1.63
N PRO A 117 -20.23 3.31 2.27
CA PRO A 117 -20.40 4.61 1.62
C PRO A 117 -19.56 4.76 0.34
N PHE A 118 -18.32 4.27 0.32
CA PHE A 118 -17.46 4.31 -0.87
C PHE A 118 -17.99 3.44 -2.01
N ARG A 119 -18.48 2.23 -1.71
CA ARG A 119 -19.12 1.38 -2.73
C ARG A 119 -20.38 2.01 -3.34
N VAL A 120 -21.19 2.67 -2.51
CA VAL A 120 -22.39 3.38 -2.95
C VAL A 120 -22.00 4.56 -3.85
N ALA A 121 -21.07 5.41 -3.40
CA ALA A 121 -20.57 6.54 -4.18
C ALA A 121 -19.97 6.10 -5.53
N ALA A 122 -19.18 5.02 -5.53
CA ALA A 122 -18.57 4.48 -6.74
C ALA A 122 -19.51 3.63 -7.60
N ARG A 123 -20.72 3.33 -7.13
CA ARG A 123 -21.71 2.47 -7.80
C ARG A 123 -21.12 1.12 -8.24
N THR A 124 -20.26 0.53 -7.40
CA THR A 124 -19.64 -0.78 -7.65
C THR A 124 -19.32 -1.50 -6.35
N LYS A 125 -19.30 -2.84 -6.41
CA LYS A 125 -18.92 -3.69 -5.26
C LYS A 125 -17.43 -3.57 -4.93
N TRP A 126 -16.60 -3.35 -5.94
CA TRP A 126 -15.13 -3.33 -5.83
C TRP A 126 -14.58 -2.05 -6.47
N PRO A 127 -14.71 -0.90 -5.78
CA PRO A 127 -14.19 0.35 -6.30
C PRO A 127 -12.66 0.31 -6.26
N SER A 128 -12.00 0.75 -7.33
CA SER A 128 -10.55 0.97 -7.29
C SER A 128 -10.22 2.22 -6.47
N LEU A 129 -9.03 2.24 -5.87
CA LEU A 129 -8.53 3.40 -5.16
C LEU A 129 -8.53 4.64 -6.06
N LYS A 130 -8.08 4.50 -7.32
CA LYS A 130 -8.11 5.55 -8.35
C LYS A 130 -9.50 6.14 -8.57
N LYS A 131 -10.54 5.30 -8.63
CA LYS A 131 -11.92 5.77 -8.78
C LYS A 131 -12.39 6.52 -7.53
N LEU A 132 -12.06 6.03 -6.34
CA LEU A 132 -12.46 6.67 -5.09
C LEU A 132 -11.76 8.01 -4.88
N ALA A 133 -10.47 8.11 -5.20
CA ALA A 133 -9.72 9.36 -5.15
C ALA A 133 -10.38 10.43 -6.03
N GLY A 134 -10.77 10.08 -7.26
CA GLY A 134 -11.48 11.00 -8.15
C GLY A 134 -12.85 11.42 -7.60
N LEU A 135 -13.62 10.48 -7.05
CA LEU A 135 -14.99 10.75 -6.58
C LEU A 135 -15.05 11.49 -5.24
N ILE A 136 -14.16 11.17 -4.31
CA ILE A 136 -14.20 11.67 -2.93
C ILE A 136 -13.29 12.88 -2.74
N LEU A 137 -12.13 12.89 -3.37
CA LEU A 137 -11.11 13.93 -3.20
C LEU A 137 -11.01 14.86 -4.41
N GLY A 138 -11.60 14.50 -5.55
CA GLY A 138 -11.48 15.28 -6.80
C GLY A 138 -10.09 15.21 -7.42
N VAL A 139 -9.28 14.20 -7.06
CA VAL A 139 -7.89 14.04 -7.53
C VAL A 139 -7.72 12.79 -8.36
N VAL A 140 -6.82 12.84 -9.35
CA VAL A 140 -6.46 11.67 -10.15
C VAL A 140 -5.12 11.14 -9.65
N ILE A 141 -5.14 9.94 -9.10
CA ILE A 141 -3.96 9.19 -8.64
C ILE A 141 -3.57 8.11 -9.66
N GLN A 142 -2.40 7.53 -9.49
CA GLN A 142 -1.82 6.47 -10.32
C GLN A 142 -1.82 6.89 -11.80
N THR A 143 -1.29 8.09 -12.05
CA THR A 143 -1.15 8.71 -13.38
C THR A 143 0.29 8.67 -13.91
N GLY A 144 1.25 8.19 -13.12
CA GLY A 144 2.68 8.09 -13.47
C GLY A 144 3.60 8.24 -12.26
N GLU A 145 4.90 8.44 -12.51
CA GLU A 145 6.01 8.40 -11.52
C GLU A 145 5.90 9.33 -10.31
N HIS A 146 5.06 10.35 -10.38
CA HIS A 146 5.00 11.42 -9.38
C HIS A 146 3.80 11.33 -8.45
N ASP A 147 3.19 10.16 -8.31
CA ASP A 147 2.16 10.02 -7.30
C ASP A 147 2.81 9.80 -5.94
N SER A 148 2.90 10.88 -5.17
CA SER A 148 3.41 10.81 -3.81
C SER A 148 2.59 9.78 -3.03
N VAL A 149 3.27 8.89 -2.30
CA VAL A 149 2.70 8.06 -1.23
C VAL A 149 1.65 8.85 -0.43
N ARG A 150 1.86 10.15 -0.25
CA ARG A 150 0.90 11.04 0.41
C ARG A 150 -0.52 11.08 -0.18
N LEU A 151 -0.70 11.09 -1.51
CA LEU A 151 -2.00 11.30 -2.15
C LEU A 151 -2.90 10.06 -2.07
N GLN A 152 -2.33 8.86 -2.23
CA GLN A 152 -3.06 7.60 -2.11
C GLN A 152 -3.59 7.39 -0.67
N PHE A 153 -2.82 7.82 0.33
CA PHE A 153 -3.14 7.60 1.74
C PHE A 153 -4.13 8.62 2.31
N PHE A 154 -4.31 9.78 1.67
CA PHE A 154 -5.31 10.77 2.11
C PHE A 154 -6.74 10.23 2.07
N LEU A 155 -7.04 9.28 1.17
CA LEU A 155 -8.33 8.59 1.14
C LEU A 155 -8.49 7.58 2.28
N LEU A 156 -7.38 7.04 2.80
CA LEU A 156 -7.42 6.00 3.83
C LEU A 156 -7.90 6.54 5.19
N PHE A 157 -7.79 7.84 5.46
CA PHE A 157 -8.24 8.43 6.73
C PHE A 157 -9.58 9.20 6.65
N ARG A 158 -10.27 9.20 5.52
CA ARG A 158 -11.59 9.85 5.34
C ARG A 158 -12.74 8.86 5.49
#